data_AF-A0A2H6ICD6-F1
#
_entry.id   AF-A0A2H6ICD6-F1
#
_cell.length_a   1.000
_cell.length_b   1.000
_cell.length_c   1.000
_cell.angle_alpha   90.00
_cell.angle_beta   90.00
_cell.angle_gamma   90.00
#
_symmetry.space_group_name_H-M   'P 1'
#
loop_
_entity.id
_entity.type
_entity.pdbx_description
1 polymer ?
#
loop_
_entity_poly.entity_id
_entity_poly.type
_entity_poly.pdbx_seq_one_letter_code
_entity_poly.pdbx_strand_id
1 'polypeptide(L)'
;MKKLIVSDATPIISFSRIGKLELFHQIVGEILIPEEVSRELFEYKKADVKSIKHCKWINVGAVKSKSDVELLMPTLDRGESEVIILSKELKASLVIIDELSARKVAMMLNLPLIGTVGLLIAARKKGLIDKVKPVWDKMIAQGVRYGEEFYRKVLSEIGEGG
;
A
#
# COMPACT_ATOMS: atom_id res chain seq x y z
N MET A 1 -10.65 13.22 15.02
CA MET A 1 -10.31 13.61 13.63
C MET A 1 -10.41 12.37 12.75
N LYS A 2 -11.00 12.47 11.56
CA LYS A 2 -11.10 11.34 10.62
C LYS A 2 -9.68 11.01 10.12
N LYS A 3 -9.22 9.77 10.30
CA LYS A 3 -7.92 9.33 9.77
C LYS A 3 -8.04 9.20 8.25
N LEU A 4 -7.33 10.04 7.52
CA LEU A 4 -7.25 9.93 6.06
C LEU A 4 -6.03 9.08 5.71
N ILE A 5 -6.23 8.02 4.95
CA ILE A 5 -5.17 7.13 4.50
C ILE A 5 -5.17 7.14 2.99
N VAL A 6 -4.00 7.36 2.38
CA VAL A 6 -3.81 7.29 0.94
C VAL A 6 -2.99 6.05 0.61
N SER A 7 -3.42 5.26 -0.37
CA SER A 7 -2.73 4.03 -0.76
C SER A 7 -2.32 4.05 -2.22
N ASP A 8 -1.17 3.45 -2.49
CA ASP A 8 -0.79 2.99 -3.80
C ASP A 8 -1.50 1.66 -4.18
N ALA A 9 -1.41 1.25 -5.45
CA ALA A 9 -1.96 0.03 -6.00
C ALA A 9 -1.29 -1.24 -5.44
N THR A 10 0.05 -1.24 -5.33
CA THR A 10 0.84 -2.44 -5.01
C THR A 10 0.37 -3.16 -3.73
N PRO A 11 0.11 -2.47 -2.60
CA PRO A 11 -0.42 -3.09 -1.40
C PRO A 11 -1.80 -3.72 -1.60
N ILE A 12 -2.72 -3.02 -2.25
CA ILE A 12 -4.09 -3.49 -2.49
C ILE A 12 -4.07 -4.75 -3.35
N ILE A 13 -3.27 -4.74 -4.43
CA ILE A 13 -3.08 -5.89 -5.31
C ILE A 13 -2.47 -7.06 -4.54
N SER A 14 -1.47 -6.82 -3.70
CA SER A 14 -0.79 -7.87 -2.93
C SER A 14 -1.73 -8.61 -1.98
N PHE A 15 -2.60 -7.88 -1.26
CA PHE A 15 -3.62 -8.49 -0.39
C PHE A 15 -4.74 -9.15 -1.20
N SER A 16 -5.13 -8.57 -2.34
CA SER A 16 -6.15 -9.15 -3.22
C SER A 16 -5.71 -10.50 -3.80
N ARG A 17 -4.46 -10.62 -4.28
CA ARG A 17 -3.90 -11.86 -4.87
C ARG A 17 -3.89 -13.06 -3.93
N ILE A 18 -3.91 -12.84 -2.62
CA ILE A 18 -3.97 -13.91 -1.63
C ILE A 18 -5.36 -14.10 -1.01
N GLY A 19 -6.39 -13.45 -1.57
CA GLY A 19 -7.77 -13.48 -1.07
C GLY A 19 -7.93 -12.85 0.32
N LYS A 20 -7.08 -11.89 0.68
CA LYS A 20 -7.06 -11.22 2.00
C LYS A 20 -7.37 -9.73 1.91
N LEU A 21 -8.16 -9.30 0.93
CA LEU A 21 -8.56 -7.89 0.79
C LEU A 21 -9.35 -7.39 2.02
N GLU A 22 -10.17 -8.24 2.65
CA GLU A 22 -10.86 -7.87 3.90
C GLU A 22 -9.88 -7.65 5.05
N LEU A 23 -8.78 -8.40 5.12
CA LEU A 23 -7.74 -8.17 6.12
C LEU A 23 -7.11 -6.78 5.95
N PHE A 24 -6.85 -6.37 4.71
CA PHE A 24 -6.38 -5.01 4.42
C PHE A 24 -7.37 -3.97 4.97
N HIS A 25 -8.66 -4.10 4.64
CA HIS A 25 -9.72 -3.22 5.13
C HIS A 25 -9.80 -3.18 6.66
N GLN A 26 -9.69 -4.30 7.36
CA GLN A 26 -9.65 -4.34 8.84
C GLN A 26 -8.44 -3.61 9.44
N ILE A 27 -7.32 -3.53 8.71
CA ILE A 27 -6.12 -2.84 9.19
C ILE A 27 -6.27 -1.32 9.01
N VAL A 28 -6.76 -0.86 7.87
CA VAL A 28 -6.69 0.57 7.47
C VAL A 28 -8.04 1.28 7.50
N GLY A 29 -9.15 0.57 7.38
CA GLY A 29 -10.48 1.15 7.23
C GLY A 29 -10.67 1.78 5.84
N GLU A 30 -11.28 2.97 5.80
CA GLU A 30 -11.46 3.72 4.56
C GLU A 30 -10.12 4.25 4.02
N ILE A 31 -9.91 4.11 2.72
CA ILE A 31 -8.76 4.67 2.01
C ILE A 31 -9.19 5.59 0.88
N LEU A 32 -8.26 6.44 0.48
CA LEU A 32 -8.29 7.23 -0.73
C LEU A 32 -7.19 6.73 -1.66
N ILE A 33 -7.49 6.58 -2.94
CA ILE A 33 -6.51 6.26 -3.99
C ILE A 33 -6.57 7.35 -5.06
N PRO A 34 -5.43 7.74 -5.67
CA PRO A 34 -5.45 8.69 -6.76
C PRO A 34 -6.04 8.07 -8.05
N GLU A 35 -6.34 8.92 -9.02
CA GLU A 35 -6.96 8.50 -10.29
C GLU A 35 -6.09 7.51 -11.06
N GLU A 36 -4.78 7.72 -11.14
CA GLU A 36 -3.88 6.80 -11.86
C GLU A 36 -3.84 5.41 -11.20
N VAL A 37 -3.74 5.36 -9.87
CA VAL A 37 -3.82 4.12 -9.10
C VAL A 37 -5.16 3.43 -9.31
N SER A 38 -6.26 4.19 -9.35
CA SER A 38 -7.58 3.63 -9.66
C SER A 38 -7.65 3.03 -11.06
N ARG A 39 -7.02 3.67 -12.06
CA ARG A 39 -6.94 3.12 -13.43
C ARG A 39 -6.18 1.80 -13.43
N GLU A 40 -4.99 1.76 -12.84
CA GLU A 40 -4.18 0.55 -12.74
C GLU A 40 -4.97 -0.58 -12.07
N LEU A 41 -5.58 -0.31 -10.92
CA LEU A 41 -6.38 -1.28 -10.19
C LEU A 41 -7.55 -1.80 -11.03
N PHE A 42 -8.23 -0.95 -11.80
CA PHE A 42 -9.42 -1.36 -12.55
C PHE A 42 -9.13 -2.00 -13.91
N GLU A 43 -7.97 -1.73 -14.48
CA GLU A 43 -7.45 -2.34 -15.69
C GLU A 43 -6.70 -3.65 -15.42
N TYR A 44 -6.31 -3.91 -14.18
CA TYR A 44 -5.65 -5.14 -13.79
C TYR A 44 -6.56 -6.37 -14.02
N LYS A 45 -6.34 -7.07 -15.15
CA LYS A 45 -7.23 -8.11 -15.72
C LYS A 45 -7.28 -9.45 -14.97
N LYS A 46 -6.68 -9.59 -13.79
CA LYS A 46 -6.75 -10.85 -13.01
C LYS A 46 -8.06 -10.95 -12.22
N ALA A 47 -8.58 -12.17 -12.14
CA ALA A 47 -9.93 -12.50 -11.67
C ALA A 47 -10.32 -11.92 -10.29
N ASP A 48 -9.35 -11.67 -9.40
CA ASP A 48 -9.59 -11.21 -8.03
C ASP A 48 -9.96 -9.72 -7.92
N VAL A 49 -9.68 -8.92 -8.95
CA VAL A 49 -9.93 -7.47 -8.99
C VAL A 49 -11.41 -7.11 -9.14
N LYS A 50 -12.25 -8.05 -9.57
CA LYS A 50 -13.71 -7.84 -9.62
C LYS A 50 -14.27 -7.47 -8.25
N SER A 51 -13.65 -7.93 -7.16
CA SER A 51 -14.03 -7.58 -5.79
C SER A 51 -13.70 -6.13 -5.42
N ILE A 52 -12.60 -5.58 -5.95
CA ILE A 52 -12.09 -4.24 -5.64
C ILE A 52 -13.06 -3.16 -6.14
N LYS A 53 -13.64 -3.33 -7.34
CA LYS A 53 -14.62 -2.38 -7.91
C LYS A 53 -15.88 -2.20 -7.07
N HIS A 54 -16.19 -3.15 -6.19
CA HIS A 54 -17.38 -3.11 -5.32
C HIS A 54 -17.06 -2.68 -3.88
N CYS A 55 -15.78 -2.39 -3.57
CA CYS A 55 -15.37 -1.98 -2.24
C CYS A 55 -15.74 -0.52 -1.97
N LYS A 56 -16.78 -0.30 -1.15
CA LYS A 56 -17.24 1.04 -0.74
C LYS A 56 -16.24 1.82 0.12
N TRP A 57 -15.24 1.13 0.69
CA TRP A 57 -14.22 1.72 1.54
C TRP A 57 -13.01 2.24 0.75
N ILE A 58 -12.95 2.00 -0.57
CA ILE A 58 -11.93 2.55 -1.47
C ILE A 58 -12.56 3.72 -2.23
N ASN A 59 -12.09 4.93 -1.94
CA ASN A 59 -12.54 6.15 -2.62
C ASN A 59 -11.47 6.63 -3.59
N VAL A 60 -11.88 7.24 -4.70
CA VAL A 60 -10.96 7.86 -5.67
C VAL A 60 -10.89 9.35 -5.40
N GLY A 61 -9.66 9.88 -5.34
CA GLY A 61 -9.37 11.30 -5.17
C GLY A 61 -8.52 11.84 -6.31
N ALA A 62 -8.71 13.10 -6.67
CA ALA A 62 -7.89 13.79 -7.64
C ALA A 62 -6.89 14.72 -6.95
N VAL A 63 -5.66 14.75 -7.45
CA VAL A 63 -4.67 15.77 -7.08
C VAL A 63 -5.12 17.14 -7.60
N LYS A 64 -4.88 18.20 -6.81
CA LYS A 64 -5.16 19.58 -7.25
C LYS A 64 -4.00 20.12 -8.08
N SER A 65 -2.77 19.88 -7.63
CA SER A 65 -1.55 20.40 -8.24
C SER A 65 -0.94 19.40 -9.22
N LYS A 66 -1.34 19.48 -10.49
CA LYS A 66 -0.74 18.66 -11.56
C LYS A 66 0.74 18.97 -11.77
N SER A 67 1.14 20.23 -11.60
CA SER A 67 2.54 20.65 -11.68
C SER A 67 3.41 19.98 -10.62
N ASP A 68 2.90 19.81 -9.38
CA ASP A 68 3.67 19.13 -8.34
C ASP A 68 3.84 17.63 -8.63
N VAL A 69 2.85 17.01 -9.29
CA VAL A 69 2.99 15.63 -9.78
C VAL A 69 4.07 15.56 -10.85
N GLU A 70 4.04 16.45 -11.84
CA GLU A 70 5.05 16.50 -12.91
C GLU A 70 6.47 16.72 -12.38
N LEU A 71 6.64 17.44 -11.26
CA LEU A 71 7.93 17.63 -10.61
C LEU A 71 8.51 16.35 -9.99
N LEU A 72 7.67 15.39 -9.62
CA LEU A 72 8.09 14.11 -9.03
C LEU A 72 8.32 13.01 -10.08
N MET A 73 7.67 13.14 -11.25
CA MET A 73 7.73 12.17 -12.35
C MET A 73 9.14 11.88 -12.94
N PRO A 74 10.18 12.72 -12.79
CA PRO A 74 11.54 12.34 -13.20
C PRO A 74 12.14 11.20 -12.36
N THR A 75 11.61 10.98 -11.15
CA THR A 75 12.12 9.97 -10.20
C THR A 75 11.10 8.88 -9.89
N LEU A 76 9.81 9.20 -9.99
CA LEU A 76 8.69 8.35 -9.65
C LEU A 76 7.80 8.12 -10.86
N ASP A 77 7.03 7.05 -10.87
CA ASP A 77 5.93 6.97 -11.84
C ASP A 77 4.78 7.92 -11.47
N ARG A 78 3.79 8.01 -12.36
CA ARG A 78 2.65 8.90 -12.16
C ARG A 78 1.78 8.50 -10.97
N GLY A 79 1.55 7.20 -10.75
CA GLY A 79 0.74 6.70 -9.64
C GLY A 79 1.38 7.03 -8.30
N GLU A 80 2.66 6.72 -8.15
CA GLU A 80 3.48 7.06 -6.97
C GLU A 80 3.48 8.57 -6.71
N SER A 81 3.68 9.37 -7.77
CA SER A 81 3.69 10.84 -7.69
C SER A 81 2.34 11.36 -7.20
N GLU A 82 1.23 10.88 -7.78
CA GLU A 82 -0.11 11.28 -7.36
C GLU A 82 -0.40 10.86 -5.91
N VAL A 83 0.02 9.67 -5.47
CA VAL A 83 -0.13 9.21 -4.07
C VAL A 83 0.54 10.20 -3.11
N ILE A 84 1.79 10.58 -3.39
CA ILE A 84 2.56 11.48 -2.52
C ILE A 84 1.95 12.88 -2.50
N ILE A 85 1.62 13.44 -3.66
CA ILE A 85 1.06 14.79 -3.75
C ILE A 85 -0.32 14.84 -3.09
N LEU A 86 -1.20 13.88 -3.37
CA LEU A 86 -2.52 13.79 -2.75
C LEU A 86 -2.43 13.68 -1.22
N SER A 87 -1.47 12.87 -0.74
CA SER A 87 -1.21 12.73 0.69
C SER A 87 -0.77 14.04 1.34
N LYS A 88 0.10 14.79 0.67
CA LYS A 88 0.57 16.10 1.14
C LYS A 88 -0.55 17.14 1.13
N GLU A 89 -1.29 17.25 0.04
CA GLU A 89 -2.39 18.20 -0.12
C GLU A 89 -3.47 18.03 0.94
N LEU A 90 -3.83 16.78 1.24
CA LEU A 90 -4.89 16.45 2.16
C LEU A 90 -4.41 16.19 3.59
N LYS A 91 -3.11 16.34 3.86
CA LYS A 91 -2.48 16.05 5.16
C LYS A 91 -2.86 14.65 5.66
N ALA A 92 -2.66 13.66 4.80
CA ALA A 92 -2.96 12.26 5.10
C ALA A 92 -2.27 11.82 6.41
N SER A 93 -3.01 11.10 7.23
CA SER A 93 -2.51 10.55 8.50
C SER A 93 -1.58 9.36 8.28
N LEU A 94 -1.68 8.71 7.11
CA LEU A 94 -0.84 7.59 6.71
C LEU A 94 -0.84 7.45 5.18
N VAL A 95 0.30 7.09 4.64
CA VAL A 95 0.51 6.79 3.22
C VAL A 95 0.99 5.35 3.08
N ILE A 96 0.41 4.57 2.18
CA ILE A 96 0.77 3.17 1.97
C ILE A 96 1.51 3.02 0.64
N ILE A 97 2.82 2.76 0.70
CA ILE A 97 3.73 2.69 -0.46
C ILE A 97 4.80 1.61 -0.20
N ASP A 98 5.09 0.77 -1.20
CA ASP A 98 6.12 -0.27 -1.11
C ASP A 98 7.44 0.12 -1.81
N GLU A 99 7.37 0.96 -2.83
CA GLU A 99 8.45 1.29 -3.73
C GLU A 99 9.49 2.19 -3.05
N LEU A 100 10.77 1.81 -3.15
CA LEU A 100 11.84 2.44 -2.39
C LEU A 100 12.04 3.93 -2.76
N SER A 101 11.91 4.27 -4.04
CA SER A 101 11.99 5.65 -4.55
C SER A 101 10.87 6.51 -3.97
N ALA A 102 9.62 6.06 -4.07
CA ALA A 102 8.46 6.77 -3.55
C ALA A 102 8.51 6.90 -2.01
N ARG A 103 8.94 5.85 -1.29
CA ARG A 103 9.18 5.92 0.16
C ARG A 103 10.20 6.99 0.53
N LYS A 104 11.31 7.11 -0.20
CA LYS A 104 12.31 8.16 0.05
C LYS A 104 11.72 9.56 -0.07
N VAL A 105 10.97 9.81 -1.14
CA VAL A 105 10.31 11.11 -1.36
C VAL A 105 9.28 11.37 -0.26
N ALA A 106 8.45 10.39 0.10
CA ALA A 106 7.48 10.52 1.19
C ALA A 106 8.15 10.88 2.53
N MET A 107 9.29 10.25 2.86
CA MET A 107 10.08 10.59 4.04
C MET A 107 10.64 12.01 3.99
N MET A 108 11.18 12.45 2.84
CA MET A 108 11.68 13.82 2.67
C MET A 108 10.58 14.87 2.88
N LEU A 109 9.33 14.52 2.54
CA LEU A 109 8.15 15.36 2.76
C LEU A 109 7.51 15.18 4.15
N ASN A 110 8.13 14.41 5.04
CA ASN A 110 7.64 14.10 6.39
C ASN A 110 6.24 13.46 6.41
N LEU A 111 5.91 12.67 5.39
CA LEU A 111 4.64 11.94 5.33
C LEU A 111 4.75 10.66 6.19
N PRO A 112 3.79 10.41 7.10
CA PRO A 112 3.73 9.14 7.81
C PRO A 112 3.47 8.02 6.80
N LEU A 113 4.33 7.00 6.75
CA LEU A 113 4.23 5.95 5.74
C LEU A 113 4.30 4.54 6.32
N ILE A 114 3.69 3.60 5.61
CA ILE A 114 3.77 2.16 5.86
C ILE A 114 3.85 1.43 4.50
N GLY A 115 4.42 0.23 4.48
CA GLY A 115 4.35 -0.66 3.31
C GLY A 115 3.55 -1.92 3.62
N THR A 116 3.39 -2.80 2.64
CA THR A 116 2.67 -4.08 2.74
C THR A 116 3.17 -4.94 3.90
N VAL A 117 4.48 -5.07 4.07
CA VAL A 117 5.07 -5.84 5.18
C VAL A 117 4.74 -5.19 6.53
N GLY A 118 4.78 -3.86 6.60
CA GLY A 118 4.36 -3.12 7.80
C GLY A 118 2.88 -3.35 8.13
N LEU A 119 2.02 -3.43 7.12
CA LEU A 119 0.60 -3.78 7.30
C LEU A 119 0.42 -5.19 7.85
N LEU A 120 1.18 -6.18 7.38
CA LEU A 120 1.14 -7.55 7.93
C LEU A 120 1.55 -7.57 9.41
N ILE A 121 2.61 -6.84 9.77
CA ILE A 121 3.05 -6.71 11.16
C ILE A 121 1.96 -6.02 12.00
N ALA A 122 1.33 -4.97 11.48
CA ALA A 122 0.22 -4.29 12.14
C ALA A 122 -0.99 -5.23 12.32
N ALA A 123 -1.28 -6.08 11.35
CA ALA A 123 -2.34 -7.08 11.42
C ALA A 123 -2.10 -8.07 12.57
N ARG A 124 -0.87 -8.57 12.70
CA ARG A 124 -0.48 -9.44 13.81
C ARG A 124 -0.62 -8.75 15.15
N LYS A 125 -0.12 -7.51 15.28
CA LYS A 125 -0.25 -6.71 16.51
C LYS A 125 -1.70 -6.44 16.91
N LYS A 126 -2.62 -6.40 15.94
CA LYS A 126 -4.06 -6.25 16.16
C LYS A 126 -4.78 -7.59 16.43
N GLY A 127 -4.08 -8.73 16.40
CA GLY A 127 -4.69 -10.05 16.56
C GLY A 127 -5.54 -10.50 15.36
N LEU A 128 -5.37 -9.88 14.18
CA LEU A 128 -6.11 -10.26 12.97
C LEU A 128 -5.49 -11.47 12.26
N ILE A 129 -4.21 -11.75 12.54
CA ILE A 129 -3.45 -12.92 12.10
C ILE A 129 -2.53 -13.38 13.23
N ASP A 130 -2.28 -14.68 13.31
CA ASP A 130 -1.39 -15.24 14.35
C ASP A 130 0.09 -15.00 14.04
N LYS A 131 0.45 -15.14 12.76
CA LYS A 131 1.84 -15.06 12.26
C LYS A 131 1.88 -14.29 10.94
N VAL A 132 2.95 -13.52 10.74
CA VAL A 132 3.20 -12.77 9.51
C VAL A 132 3.69 -13.70 8.41
N LYS A 133 4.63 -14.60 8.72
CA LYS A 133 5.32 -15.46 7.76
C LYS A 133 4.38 -16.23 6.84
N PRO A 134 3.33 -16.93 7.31
CA PRO A 134 2.48 -17.72 6.42
C PRO A 134 1.67 -16.87 5.44
N VAL A 135 1.35 -15.62 5.81
CA VAL A 135 0.63 -14.69 4.93
C VAL A 135 1.61 -14.08 3.92
N TRP A 136 2.81 -13.71 4.39
CA TRP A 136 3.86 -13.17 3.53
C TRP A 136 4.33 -14.20 2.50
N ASP A 137 4.52 -15.46 2.89
CA ASP A 137 4.89 -16.56 2.00
C ASP A 137 3.89 -16.75 0.86
N LYS A 138 2.58 -16.60 1.16
CA LYS A 138 1.53 -16.63 0.12
C LYS A 138 1.67 -15.48 -0.87
N MET A 139 2.01 -14.27 -0.40
CA MET A 139 2.26 -13.13 -1.30
C MET A 139 3.46 -13.41 -2.20
N ILE A 140 4.54 -13.97 -1.64
CA ILE A 140 5.75 -14.34 -2.40
C ILE A 140 5.43 -15.40 -3.45
N ALA A 141 4.68 -16.44 -3.09
CA ALA A 141 4.23 -17.48 -4.01
C ALA A 141 3.35 -16.94 -5.15
N GLN A 142 2.63 -15.84 -4.91
CA GLN A 142 1.83 -15.12 -5.92
C GLN A 142 2.65 -14.07 -6.71
N GLY A 143 3.98 -14.12 -6.61
CA GLY A 143 4.92 -13.35 -7.42
C GLY A 143 5.34 -12.01 -6.84
N VAL A 144 5.02 -11.70 -5.57
CA VAL A 144 5.56 -10.51 -4.90
C VAL A 144 7.02 -10.78 -4.52
N ARG A 145 7.93 -9.91 -4.95
CA ARG A 145 9.37 -10.12 -4.74
C ARG A 145 9.88 -9.25 -3.60
N TYR A 146 10.60 -9.88 -2.67
CA TYR A 146 11.34 -9.21 -1.62
C TYR A 146 12.78 -9.72 -1.61
N GLY A 147 13.73 -8.86 -1.26
CA GLY A 147 15.10 -9.31 -1.05
C GLY A 147 15.16 -10.33 0.09
N GLU A 148 15.92 -11.41 -0.08
CA GLU A 148 16.01 -12.48 0.90
C GLU A 148 16.54 -11.99 2.25
N GLU A 149 17.55 -11.11 2.23
CA GLU A 149 18.09 -10.48 3.44
C GLU A 149 17.02 -9.67 4.18
N PHE A 150 16.23 -8.88 3.46
CA PHE A 150 15.14 -8.09 4.04
C PHE A 150 14.07 -9.00 4.65
N TYR A 151 13.69 -10.06 3.94
CA TYR A 151 12.72 -11.05 4.44
C TYR A 151 13.20 -11.70 5.74
N ARG A 152 14.43 -12.23 5.77
CA ARG A 152 15.01 -12.86 6.95
C ARG A 152 15.13 -11.88 8.12
N LYS A 153 15.59 -10.66 7.84
CA LYS A 153 15.73 -9.60 8.84
C LYS A 153 14.39 -9.30 9.51
N VAL A 154 13.34 -9.05 8.74
CA VAL A 154 12.02 -8.74 9.29
C VAL A 154 11.47 -9.91 10.10
N LEU A 155 11.58 -11.15 9.60
CA LEU A 155 11.13 -12.32 10.35
C LEU A 155 11.86 -12.46 11.69
N SER A 156 13.17 -12.24 11.71
CA SER A 156 13.96 -12.25 12.95
C SER A 156 13.47 -11.17 13.93
N GLU A 157 13.28 -9.94 13.46
CA GLU A 157 12.83 -8.80 14.29
C GLU A 157 11.45 -9.03 14.93
N ILE A 158 10.58 -9.82 14.28
CA ILE A 158 9.24 -10.14 14.80
C ILE A 158 9.18 -11.50 15.52
N GLY A 159 10.32 -12.18 15.71
CA GLY A 159 10.40 -13.48 16.41
C GLY A 159 9.85 -14.65 15.59
N GLU A 160 9.87 -14.57 14.26
CA GLU A 160 9.45 -15.61 13.32
C GLU A 160 10.61 -16.14 12.43
N GLY A 161 11.87 -15.81 12.76
CA GLY A 161 13.06 -16.13 11.97
C GLY A 161 13.63 -17.55 12.15
N GLY A 162 12.81 -18.50 12.59
CA GLY A 162 13.19 -19.91 12.83
C GLY A 162 13.03 -20.80 11.60
#